data_AF-A0A2N3IAM7-F1
#
_entry.id   AF-A0A2N3IAM7-F1
#
_cell.length_a   1.000
_cell.length_b   1.000
_cell.length_c   1.000
_cell.angle_alpha   90.00
_cell.angle_beta   90.00
_cell.angle_gamma   90.00
#
_symmetry.space_group_name_H-M   'P 1'
#
loop_
_entity.id
_entity.type
_entity.pdbx_description
1 polymer ?
#
loop_
_entity_poly.entity_id
_entity_poly.type
_entity_poly.pdbx_seq_one_letter_code
_entity_poly.pdbx_strand_id
1 'polypeptide(L)'
;MVTTDPIADYLTRIRNAIKARHRVVEIPASNIKKAITKVLFEKGYIQNYKFEDTPNHQGVIKIALKYHPATKESAITKLERVSSPGLRKYVGVEDMPRVLNGLGIAILSTSKGVMTDKEARTLNVGGEVLCYVY
;
A
#
# COMPACT_ATOMS: atom_id res chain seq x y z
N MET A 1 -5.94 17.61 -13.93
CA MET A 1 -4.93 16.57 -14.24
C MET A 1 -5.63 15.23 -14.29
N VAL A 2 -5.53 14.50 -15.42
CA VAL A 2 -6.14 13.17 -15.54
C VAL A 2 -5.27 12.18 -14.76
N THR A 3 -5.85 11.48 -13.79
CA THR A 3 -5.13 10.44 -13.03
C THR A 3 -5.40 9.09 -13.68
N THR A 4 -4.38 8.49 -14.29
CA THR A 4 -4.50 7.20 -15.03
C THR A 4 -4.36 5.98 -14.12
N ASP A 5 -3.48 6.04 -13.11
CA ASP A 5 -3.37 5.01 -12.06
C ASP A 5 -3.41 5.66 -10.66
N PRO A 6 -4.58 5.64 -9.99
CA PRO A 6 -4.72 6.18 -8.64
C PRO A 6 -3.88 5.46 -7.59
N ILE A 7 -3.54 4.18 -7.77
CA ILE A 7 -2.71 3.40 -6.83
C ILE A 7 -1.25 3.82 -6.99
N ALA A 8 -0.77 3.99 -8.23
CA ALA A 8 0.58 4.48 -8.48
C ALA A 8 0.79 5.89 -7.92
N ASP A 9 -0.20 6.78 -8.05
CA ASP A 9 -0.19 8.12 -7.42
C ASP A 9 -0.11 8.00 -5.89
N TYR A 10 -0.94 7.15 -5.27
CA TYR A 10 -0.91 6.91 -3.82
C TYR A 10 0.48 6.47 -3.33
N LEU A 11 1.08 5.46 -3.97
CA LEU A 11 2.41 4.96 -3.60
C LEU A 11 3.48 6.03 -3.79
N THR A 12 3.36 6.84 -4.85
CA THR A 12 4.32 7.90 -5.15
C THR A 12 4.23 9.05 -4.17
N ARG A 13 3.04 9.46 -3.73
CA ARG A 13 2.87 10.48 -2.68
C ARG A 13 3.51 10.04 -1.37
N ILE A 14 3.31 8.79 -0.96
CA ILE A 14 3.96 8.24 0.24
C ILE A 14 5.47 8.23 0.07
N ARG A 15 5.98 7.71 -1.06
CA ARG A 15 7.43 7.68 -1.36
C ARG A 15 8.06 9.07 -1.30
N ASN A 16 7.40 10.07 -1.89
CA ASN A 16 7.90 11.44 -1.90
C ASN A 16 7.85 12.07 -0.51
N ALA A 17 6.79 11.83 0.27
CA ALA A 17 6.69 12.26 1.65
C ALA A 17 7.80 11.65 2.53
N ILE A 18 8.12 10.36 2.33
CA ILE A 18 9.23 9.70 3.01
C ILE A 18 10.56 10.37 2.66
N LYS A 19 10.83 10.60 1.37
CA LYS A 19 12.04 11.29 0.89
C LYS A 19 12.16 12.71 1.47
N ALA A 20 11.05 13.42 1.58
CA ALA A 20 10.97 14.76 2.17
C ALA A 20 10.95 14.75 3.71
N ARG A 21 10.97 13.57 4.35
CA ARG A 21 10.89 13.39 5.81
C ARG A 21 9.65 14.03 6.45
N HIS A 22 8.53 14.03 5.74
CA HIS A 22 7.26 14.53 6.27
C HIS A 22 6.70 13.57 7.33
N ARG A 23 6.10 14.10 8.40
CA ARG A 23 5.46 13.27 9.43
C ARG A 23 4.11 12.73 9.00
N VAL A 24 3.38 13.51 8.20
CA VAL A 24 2.03 13.20 7.73
C VAL A 24 1.95 13.43 6.23
N VAL A 25 1.21 12.56 5.54
CA VAL A 25 0.87 12.72 4.12
C VAL A 25 -0.64 12.66 3.95
N GLU A 26 -1.16 13.53 3.09
CA GLU A 26 -2.58 13.61 2.73
C GLU A 26 -2.78 13.13 1.30
N ILE A 27 -3.72 12.21 1.10
CA ILE A 27 -3.98 11.58 -0.19
C ILE A 27 -5.49 11.51 -0.44
N PRO A 28 -6.00 11.83 -1.64
CA PRO A 28 -7.41 11.64 -1.97
C PRO A 28 -7.84 10.19 -1.77
N ALA A 29 -8.96 9.99 -1.08
CA ALA A 29 -9.40 8.67 -0.69
C ALA A 29 -10.06 7.90 -1.85
N SER A 30 -9.96 6.57 -1.77
CA SER A 30 -10.73 5.62 -2.56
C SER A 30 -10.81 4.31 -1.78
N ASN A 31 -11.77 3.44 -2.08
CA ASN A 31 -11.95 2.19 -1.32
C ASN A 31 -10.70 1.31 -1.33
N ILE A 32 -10.04 1.19 -2.49
CA ILE A 32 -8.77 0.46 -2.62
C ILE A 32 -7.65 1.13 -1.82
N LYS A 33 -7.49 2.46 -1.90
CA LYS A 33 -6.45 3.17 -1.12
C LYS A 33 -6.68 3.02 0.39
N LYS A 34 -7.94 3.08 0.84
CA LYS A 34 -8.32 2.83 2.23
C LYS A 34 -7.92 1.41 2.65
N ALA A 35 -8.21 0.41 1.83
CA ALA A 35 -7.86 -0.99 2.11
C ALA A 35 -6.33 -1.21 2.17
N ILE A 36 -5.57 -0.66 1.21
CA ILE A 36 -4.09 -0.72 1.24
C ILE A 36 -3.55 -0.05 2.51
N THR A 37 -4.10 1.10 2.89
CA THR A 37 -3.66 1.83 4.10
C THR A 37 -3.89 1.01 5.37
N LYS A 38 -5.02 0.29 5.47
CA LYS A 38 -5.29 -0.63 6.59
C LYS A 38 -4.23 -1.73 6.69
N VAL A 39 -3.93 -2.39 5.56
CA VAL A 39 -2.89 -3.44 5.51
C VAL A 39 -1.52 -2.89 5.93
N LEU A 40 -1.14 -1.69 5.46
CA LEU A 40 0.13 -1.07 5.86
C LEU A 40 0.20 -0.79 7.37
N PHE A 41 -0.92 -0.41 7.99
CA PHE A 41 -0.99 -0.19 9.43
C PHE A 41 -0.91 -1.50 10.21
N GLU A 42 -1.68 -2.51 9.82
CA GLU A 42 -1.70 -3.83 10.46
C GLU A 42 -0.32 -4.51 10.42
N LYS A 43 0.43 -4.32 9.33
CA LYS A 43 1.82 -4.82 9.21
C LYS A 43 2.87 -3.89 9.82
N GLY A 44 2.46 -2.76 10.40
CA GLY A 44 3.34 -1.87 11.17
C GLY A 44 4.27 -0.96 10.36
N TYR A 45 4.00 -0.78 9.06
CA TYR A 45 4.78 0.10 8.17
C TYR A 45 4.45 1.58 8.37
N ILE A 46 3.24 1.89 8.84
CA ILE A 46 2.81 3.27 9.16
C ILE A 46 2.42 3.36 10.63
N GLN A 47 2.49 4.57 11.20
CA GLN A 47 2.26 4.79 12.62
C GLN A 47 0.77 4.84 12.95
N ASN A 48 -0.01 5.53 12.10
CA ASN A 48 -1.46 5.64 12.23
C ASN A 48 -2.06 6.18 10.91
N TYR A 49 -3.37 6.10 10.75
CA TYR A 49 -4.08 6.77 9.67
C TYR A 49 -5.46 7.28 10.13
N LYS A 50 -6.00 8.26 9.40
CA LYS A 50 -7.37 8.76 9.58
C LYS A 50 -8.03 8.95 8.23
N PHE A 51 -9.30 8.58 8.14
CA PHE A 51 -10.15 8.92 7.01
C PHE A 51 -10.99 10.14 7.38
N GLU A 52 -10.90 11.19 6.57
CA GLU A 52 -11.68 12.41 6.74
C GLU A 52 -12.57 12.59 5.53
N ASP A 53 -13.85 12.88 5.76
CA ASP A 53 -14.76 13.19 4.68
C ASP A 53 -14.59 14.66 4.28
N THR A 54 -14.58 14.91 2.98
CA THR A 54 -14.44 16.25 2.42
C THR A 54 -15.75 16.68 1.78
N PRO A 55 -16.03 18.00 1.68
CA PRO A 55 -17.28 18.51 1.10
C PRO A 55 -17.53 18.03 -0.34
N ASN A 56 -16.46 17.71 -1.07
CA ASN A 56 -16.53 17.15 -2.43
C ASN A 56 -16.80 15.62 -2.47
N HIS A 57 -17.18 15.00 -1.35
CA HIS A 57 -17.55 13.58 -1.20
C HIS A 57 -16.45 12.55 -1.53
N GLN A 58 -15.24 12.98 -1.91
CA GLN A 58 -14.13 12.07 -2.22
C GLN A 58 -13.43 11.55 -0.96
N GLY A 59 -13.35 12.38 0.07
CA GLY A 59 -12.60 12.12 1.29
C GLY A 59 -11.09 12.20 1.12
N VAL A 60 -10.38 12.24 2.24
CA VAL A 60 -8.92 12.30 2.35
C VAL A 60 -8.45 11.22 3.31
N ILE A 61 -7.33 10.59 2.97
CA ILE A 61 -6.58 9.69 3.84
C ILE A 61 -5.38 10.47 4.37
N LYS A 62 -5.37 10.70 5.69
CA LYS A 62 -4.21 11.20 6.42
C LYS A 62 -3.42 10.02 6.95
N ILE A 63 -2.15 9.92 6.58
CA ILE A 63 -1.26 8.84 7.00
C ILE A 63 -0.12 9.43 7.82
N ALA A 64 0.04 8.97 9.05
CA ALA A 64 1.20 9.27 9.88
C ALA A 64 2.32 8.26 9.56
N LEU A 65 3.43 8.75 9.01
CA LEU A 65 4.57 7.93 8.65
C LEU A 65 5.37 7.53 9.90
N LYS A 66 5.86 6.29 9.91
CA LYS A 66 6.62 5.73 11.03
C LYS A 66 8.11 5.90 10.76
N TYR A 67 8.79 6.53 11.72
CA TYR A 67 10.23 6.74 11.67
C TYR A 67 10.89 6.18 12.93
N HIS A 68 12.10 5.65 12.77
CA HIS A 68 12.91 5.22 13.90
C HIS A 68 13.39 6.45 14.71
N PRO A 69 13.26 6.45 16.05
CA PRO A 69 13.57 7.63 16.87
C PRO A 69 15.05 8.06 16.81
N ALA A 70 15.97 7.09 16.72
CA ALA A 70 17.42 7.37 16.64
C ALA A 70 17.91 7.62 15.20
N THR A 71 17.76 6.65 14.29
CA THR A 71 18.29 6.75 12.91
C THR A 71 17.47 7.68 11.99
N LYS A 72 16.24 8.03 12.38
CA LYS A 72 15.27 8.79 11.56
C LYS A 72 14.93 8.10 10.23
N GLU A 73 15.19 6.81 10.12
CA GLU A 73 14.85 6.01 8.95
C GLU A 73 13.37 5.66 8.96
N SER A 74 12.76 5.62 7.79
CA SER A 74 11.36 5.23 7.62
C SER A 74 11.23 3.71 7.73
N ALA A 75 10.13 3.23 8.32
CA ALA A 75 9.82 1.80 8.34
C ALA A 75 9.54 1.23 6.93
N ILE A 76 9.26 2.10 5.96
CA ILE A 76 9.13 1.76 4.54
C ILE A 76 10.41 2.20 3.83
N THR A 77 11.10 1.24 3.20
CA THR A 77 12.31 1.45 2.39
C THR A 77 11.95 1.74 0.93
N LYS A 78 11.05 0.96 0.36
CA LYS A 78 10.64 1.00 -1.04
C LYS A 78 9.18 0.59 -1.22
N LEU A 79 8.52 1.32 -2.12
CA LEU A 79 7.15 1.08 -2.57
C LEU A 79 7.17 0.87 -4.07
N GLU A 80 6.69 -0.27 -4.55
CA GLU A 80 6.77 -0.63 -5.97
C GLU A 80 5.40 -1.09 -6.49
N ARG A 81 4.95 -0.49 -7.61
CA ARG A 81 3.69 -0.84 -8.28
C ARG A 81 3.95 -1.99 -9.24
N VAL A 82 3.18 -3.07 -9.12
CA VAL A 82 3.41 -4.29 -9.91
C VAL A 82 2.42 -4.40 -11.08
N SER A 83 1.11 -4.47 -10.80
CA SER A 83 0.07 -4.65 -11.83
C SER A 83 -0.47 -3.33 -12.40
N SER A 84 0.19 -2.69 -13.35
CA SER A 84 -0.26 -1.39 -13.91
C SER A 84 -1.41 -1.53 -14.92
N PRO A 85 -2.14 -0.44 -15.27
CA PRO A 85 -3.20 -0.49 -16.29
C PRO A 85 -2.76 -1.03 -17.65
N GLY A 86 -1.50 -0.82 -18.04
CA GLY A 86 -0.94 -1.34 -19.29
C GLY A 86 -0.53 -2.80 -19.24
N LEU A 87 -0.26 -3.35 -18.05
CA LEU A 87 0.06 -4.76 -17.86
C LEU A 87 -0.39 -5.24 -16.49
N ARG A 88 -1.52 -5.94 -16.48
CA ARG A 88 -2.06 -6.55 -15.26
C ARG A 88 -1.31 -7.82 -14.90
N LYS A 89 -1.05 -8.01 -13.61
CA LYS A 89 -0.31 -9.15 -13.05
C LYS A 89 -1.19 -9.90 -12.05
N TYR A 90 -1.61 -11.09 -12.43
CA TYR A 90 -2.38 -12.02 -11.60
C TYR A 90 -1.52 -13.22 -11.24
N VAL A 91 -1.70 -13.74 -10.03
CA VAL A 91 -0.97 -14.91 -9.54
C VAL A 91 -1.91 -15.87 -8.83
N GLY A 92 -1.66 -17.16 -9.02
CA GLY A 92 -2.22 -18.22 -8.20
C GLY A 92 -1.54 -18.29 -6.83
N VAL A 93 -2.01 -19.22 -5.99
CA VAL A 93 -1.47 -19.42 -4.63
C VAL A 93 -0.03 -19.95 -4.67
N GLU A 94 0.25 -20.89 -5.58
CA GLU A 94 1.57 -21.51 -5.74
C GLU A 94 2.60 -20.49 -6.23
N ASP A 95 2.27 -19.73 -7.26
CA ASP A 95 3.15 -18.75 -7.93
C ASP A 95 3.23 -17.38 -7.21
N MET A 96 2.68 -17.28 -6.01
CA MET A 96 2.60 -16.00 -5.32
C MET A 96 4.01 -15.46 -4.99
N PRO A 97 4.32 -14.21 -5.34
CA PRO A 97 5.67 -13.67 -5.21
C PRO A 97 6.10 -13.58 -3.75
N ARG A 98 7.37 -13.87 -3.48
CA ARG A 98 8.00 -13.62 -2.18
C ARG A 98 8.83 -12.35 -2.25
N VAL A 99 8.46 -11.34 -1.47
CA VAL A 99 9.17 -10.06 -1.44
C VAL A 99 10.31 -10.13 -0.43
N LEU A 100 11.55 -9.87 -0.85
CA LEU A 100 12.76 -9.99 -0.03
C LEU A 100 12.81 -11.28 0.81
N ASN A 101 12.56 -12.44 0.18
CA ASN A 101 12.51 -13.74 0.86
C ASN A 101 11.56 -13.78 2.08
N GLY A 102 10.49 -12.99 2.07
CA GLY A 102 9.46 -12.95 3.13
C GLY A 102 9.66 -11.87 4.20
N LEU A 103 10.70 -11.03 4.06
CA LEU A 103 10.92 -9.83 4.88
C LEU A 103 10.06 -8.64 4.44
N GLY A 104 9.69 -8.58 3.16
CA GLY A 104 8.71 -7.64 2.64
C GLY A 104 7.32 -8.26 2.55
N ILE A 105 6.35 -7.45 2.14
CA ILE A 105 4.99 -7.90 1.84
C ILE A 105 4.63 -7.61 0.39
N ALA A 106 3.87 -8.52 -0.21
CA ALA A 106 3.10 -8.22 -1.41
C ALA A 106 1.64 -7.99 -1.02
N ILE A 107 1.06 -6.92 -1.53
CA ILE A 107 -0.36 -6.61 -1.31
C ILE A 107 -1.12 -7.06 -2.55
N LEU A 108 -2.11 -7.92 -2.34
CA LEU A 108 -2.93 -8.50 -3.40
C LEU A 108 -4.39 -8.09 -3.26
N SER A 109 -5.06 -7.93 -4.41
CA SER A 109 -6.51 -7.87 -4.50
C SER A 109 -7.04 -9.27 -4.81
N THR A 110 -7.76 -9.86 -3.87
CA THR A 110 -8.35 -11.20 -3.99
C THR A 110 -9.88 -11.12 -3.96
N SER A 111 -10.56 -12.24 -4.21
CA SER A 111 -12.03 -12.34 -4.07
C SER A 111 -12.53 -12.10 -2.64
N LYS A 112 -11.66 -12.27 -1.64
CA LYS A 112 -11.97 -12.05 -0.21
C LYS A 112 -11.54 -10.67 0.30
N GLY A 113 -11.07 -9.79 -0.59
CA GLY A 113 -10.61 -8.44 -0.27
C GLY A 113 -9.11 -8.23 -0.50
N VAL A 114 -8.62 -7.08 -0.06
CA VAL A 114 -7.20 -6.70 -0.17
C VAL A 114 -6.46 -7.23 1.06
N MET A 115 -5.40 -8.00 0.84
CA MET A 115 -4.65 -8.68 1.89
C MET A 115 -3.19 -8.89 1.50
N THR A 116 -2.38 -9.40 2.43
CA THR A 116 -0.97 -9.74 2.17
C THR A 116 -0.82 -11.12 1.53
N ASP A 117 0.34 -11.36 0.92
CA ASP A 117 0.71 -12.67 0.35
C ASP A 117 0.63 -13.80 1.38
N LYS A 118 1.07 -13.56 2.62
CA LYS A 118 1.00 -14.56 3.69
C LYS A 118 -0.44 -14.94 4.02
N GLU A 119 -1.33 -13.95 4.15
CA GLU A 119 -2.76 -14.17 4.42
C GLU A 119 -3.46 -14.87 3.24
N ALA A 120 -3.14 -14.46 2.01
CA ALA A 120 -3.70 -15.06 0.81
C ALA A 120 -3.29 -16.54 0.67
N ARG A 121 -2.04 -16.89 1.03
CA ARG A 121 -1.58 -18.29 1.11
C ARG A 121 -2.32 -19.08 2.19
N THR A 122 -2.50 -18.52 3.39
CA THR A 122 -3.26 -19.18 4.47
C THR A 122 -4.71 -19.43 4.08
N LEU A 123 -5.33 -18.50 3.35
CA LEU A 123 -6.71 -18.62 2.89
C LEU A 123 -6.87 -19.38 1.57
N ASN A 124 -5.76 -19.86 0.98
CA ASN A 124 -5.68 -20.53 -0.30
C ASN A 124 -6.40 -19.76 -1.43
N VAL A 125 -6.14 -18.46 -1.56
CA VAL A 125 -6.72 -17.60 -2.60
C VAL A 125 -5.64 -16.86 -3.39
N GLY A 126 -5.77 -16.86 -4.72
CA GLY A 126 -4.96 -16.04 -5.62
C GLY A 126 -5.55 -14.65 -5.83
N GLY A 127 -4.90 -13.83 -6.67
CA GLY A 127 -5.38 -12.49 -6.96
C GLY A 127 -4.46 -11.65 -7.84
N GLU A 128 -4.83 -10.37 -7.98
CA GLU A 128 -4.02 -9.35 -8.64
C GLU A 128 -2.93 -8.84 -7.69
N VAL A 129 -1.68 -8.81 -8.13
CA VAL A 129 -0.56 -8.27 -7.34
C VAL A 129 -0.52 -6.75 -7.51
N LEU A 130 -0.99 -6.01 -6.50
CA LEU A 130 -1.07 -4.56 -6.58
C LEU A 130 0.32 -3.92 -6.44
N CYS A 131 1.00 -4.19 -5.32
CA CYS A 131 2.28 -3.58 -5.01
C CYS A 131 3.12 -4.42 -4.06
N TYR A 132 4.42 -4.13 -4.06
CA TYR A 132 5.39 -4.62 -3.08
C TYR A 132 5.81 -3.50 -2.14
N VAL A 133 6.00 -3.87 -0.87
CA VAL A 133 6.41 -2.97 0.21
C VAL A 133 7.49 -3.64 1.04
N TYR A 134 8.59 -2.95 1.27
CA TYR A 134 9.72 -3.35 2.12
C TYR A 134 10.54 -2.14 2.53
#